data_AF-A0A3N6ZZ72-F1
#
_entry.id   AF-A0A3N6ZZ72-F1
#
_cell.length_a   1.000
_cell.length_b   1.000
_cell.length_c   1.000
_cell.angle_alpha   90.00
_cell.angle_beta   90.00
_cell.angle_gamma   90.00
#
_symmetry.space_group_name_H-M   'P 1'
#
loop_
_entity.id
_entity.type
_entity.pdbx_description
1 polymer ?
#
loop_
_entity_poly.entity_id
_entity_poly.type
_entity_poly.pdbx_seq_one_letter_code
_entity_poly.pdbx_strand_id
1 'polypeptide(L)'
;MESIINFDTILLARKHFIKEAAEHYKRVLESKNIDTETLSKLSIGELRIKIDEINSLINDEQFNAKETLNYNNKVHFTVTEFPDSFSGFRFYIRQHLYSLLEYAKNRLNQLEEIEKVESVKNTALTLPENENREKLLGQLEELREKLQVNINEKEGNPPNLLDEIIIKERNLKLLEMKSEIILKFIKRESIASIFGAFLLLIIGICLLGMMFIGREPLKIVESAFLLILGYFFGHSKSE
;
A
#
# COMPACT_ATOMS: atom_id res chain seq x y z
N MET A 1 31.32 23.49 -7.36
CA MET A 1 30.61 23.75 -6.10
C MET A 1 29.14 23.81 -6.46
N GLU A 2 28.38 22.79 -6.10
CA GLU A 2 26.91 22.87 -6.20
C GLU A 2 26.42 23.91 -5.19
N SER A 3 25.50 24.76 -5.62
CA SER A 3 24.90 25.78 -4.75
C SER A 3 23.97 25.11 -3.75
N ILE A 4 24.14 25.39 -2.46
CA ILE A 4 23.22 24.95 -1.40
C ILE A 4 21.84 25.57 -1.66
N ILE A 5 20.82 24.72 -1.80
CA ILE A 5 19.43 25.15 -2.03
C ILE A 5 18.75 25.41 -0.68
N ASN A 6 18.13 26.57 -0.50
CA ASN A 6 17.38 26.89 0.71
C ASN A 6 15.89 26.54 0.52
N PHE A 7 15.30 25.88 1.50
CA PHE A 7 13.87 25.57 1.53
C PHE A 7 13.23 26.06 2.84
N ASP A 8 12.02 26.58 2.76
CA ASP A 8 11.30 27.04 3.96
C ASP A 8 10.91 25.87 4.88
N THR A 9 10.56 24.73 4.29
CA THR A 9 10.10 23.54 5.03
C THR A 9 10.72 22.25 4.51
N ILE A 10 10.81 21.25 5.38
CA ILE A 10 11.26 19.88 5.02
C ILE A 10 10.39 19.31 3.90
N LEU A 11 9.10 19.63 3.90
CA LEU A 11 8.17 19.14 2.89
C LEU A 11 8.49 19.65 1.48
N LEU A 12 8.81 20.94 1.35
CA LEU A 12 9.20 21.53 0.07
C LEU A 12 10.50 20.94 -0.43
N ALA A 13 11.50 20.80 0.46
CA ALA A 13 12.76 20.13 0.15
C ALA A 13 12.52 18.69 -0.32
N ARG A 14 11.71 17.91 0.40
CA ARG A 14 11.39 16.53 0.05
C ARG A 14 10.73 16.43 -1.32
N LYS A 15 9.73 17.27 -1.61
CA LYS A 15 9.04 17.29 -2.92
C LYS A 15 10.00 17.59 -4.07
N HIS A 16 10.89 18.55 -3.88
CA HIS A 16 11.92 18.87 -4.86
C HIS A 16 12.81 17.67 -5.15
N PHE A 17 13.40 17.06 -4.11
CA PHE A 17 14.32 15.92 -4.29
C PHE A 17 13.63 14.63 -4.75
N ILE A 18 12.34 14.44 -4.46
CA ILE A 18 11.56 13.35 -5.07
C ILE A 18 11.51 13.53 -6.58
N LYS A 19 11.23 14.75 -7.08
CA LYS A 19 11.14 15.02 -8.51
C LYS A 19 12.50 14.82 -9.18
N GLU A 20 13.56 15.35 -8.59
CA GLU A 20 14.93 15.17 -9.09
C GLU A 20 15.34 13.69 -9.11
N ALA A 21 15.04 12.95 -8.05
CA ALA A 21 15.29 11.51 -8.00
C ALA A 21 14.49 10.75 -9.06
N ALA A 22 13.22 11.11 -9.29
CA ALA A 22 12.40 10.51 -10.33
C ALA A 22 12.97 10.76 -11.73
N GLU A 23 13.43 11.98 -12.02
CA GLU A 23 14.08 12.32 -13.30
C GLU A 23 15.42 11.60 -13.49
N HIS A 24 16.21 11.43 -12.42
CA HIS A 24 17.42 10.61 -12.44
C HIS A 24 17.10 9.14 -12.75
N TYR A 25 16.19 8.52 -11.99
CA TYR A 25 15.83 7.12 -12.17
C TYR A 25 15.21 6.86 -13.53
N LYS A 26 14.38 7.79 -14.03
CA LYS A 26 13.82 7.70 -15.38
C LYS A 26 14.94 7.56 -16.42
N ARG A 27 15.96 8.43 -16.39
CA ARG A 27 17.09 8.35 -17.34
C ARG A 27 17.89 7.05 -17.21
N VAL A 28 18.16 6.61 -15.97
CA VAL A 28 18.90 5.36 -15.71
C VAL A 28 18.14 4.16 -16.27
N LEU A 29 16.83 4.12 -16.10
CA LEU A 29 16.01 2.98 -16.48
C LEU A 29 15.63 3.00 -17.97
N GLU A 30 15.44 4.18 -18.57
CA GLU A 30 15.34 4.37 -20.02
C GLU A 30 16.58 3.82 -20.73
N SER A 31 17.78 4.03 -20.20
CA SER A 31 19.02 3.47 -20.78
C SER A 31 19.05 1.93 -20.80
N LYS A 32 18.21 1.29 -19.98
CA LYS A 32 18.02 -0.17 -19.92
C LYS A 32 16.76 -0.64 -20.64
N ASN A 33 16.02 0.26 -21.30
CA ASN A 33 14.71 -0.01 -21.88
C ASN A 33 13.73 -0.57 -20.83
N ILE A 34 13.74 0.02 -19.63
CA ILE A 34 12.87 -0.31 -18.50
C ILE A 34 12.09 0.95 -18.12
N ASP A 35 11.18 1.36 -18.99
CA ASP A 35 10.29 2.48 -18.78
C ASP A 35 8.88 2.10 -19.22
N THR A 36 7.88 2.86 -18.77
CA THR A 36 6.48 2.54 -19.05
C THR A 36 6.13 2.55 -20.54
N GLU A 37 6.78 3.42 -21.33
CA GLU A 37 6.53 3.52 -22.77
C GLU A 37 7.09 2.31 -23.52
N THR A 38 8.28 1.86 -23.15
CA THR A 38 8.84 0.64 -23.69
C THR A 38 7.99 -0.57 -23.27
N LEU A 39 7.71 -0.71 -21.98
CA LEU A 39 7.00 -1.86 -21.42
C LEU A 39 5.58 -2.03 -21.99
N SER A 40 4.89 -0.94 -22.33
CA SER A 40 3.52 -1.01 -22.88
C SER A 40 3.44 -1.65 -24.27
N LYS A 41 4.53 -1.54 -25.04
CA LYS A 41 4.65 -2.00 -26.44
C LYS A 41 5.16 -3.44 -26.58
N LEU A 42 5.64 -4.04 -25.49
CA LEU A 42 6.22 -5.38 -25.50
C LEU A 42 5.18 -6.49 -25.60
N SER A 43 5.54 -7.56 -26.29
CA SER A 43 4.77 -8.81 -26.31
C SER A 43 4.84 -9.56 -24.96
N ILE A 44 3.97 -10.56 -24.77
CA ILE A 44 3.94 -11.43 -23.58
C ILE A 44 5.33 -12.05 -23.29
N GLY A 45 6.00 -12.56 -24.32
CA GLY A 45 7.32 -13.19 -24.19
C GLY A 45 8.39 -12.18 -23.76
N GLU A 46 8.40 -11.00 -24.37
CA GLU A 46 9.34 -9.93 -24.05
C GLU A 46 9.10 -9.34 -22.66
N LEU A 47 7.83 -9.19 -22.25
CA LEU A 47 7.47 -8.74 -20.91
C LEU A 47 7.95 -9.69 -19.82
N ARG A 48 7.83 -11.01 -20.05
CA ARG A 48 8.34 -12.02 -19.09
C ARG A 48 9.85 -11.88 -18.90
N ILE A 49 10.60 -11.74 -19.99
CA ILE A 49 12.05 -11.51 -19.95
C ILE A 49 12.35 -10.20 -19.19
N LYS A 50 11.63 -9.12 -19.47
CA LYS A 50 11.81 -7.84 -18.79
C LYS A 50 11.45 -7.87 -17.31
N ILE A 51 10.40 -8.61 -16.93
CA ILE A 51 10.03 -8.82 -15.53
C ILE A 51 11.18 -9.50 -14.78
N ASP A 52 11.80 -10.51 -15.37
CA ASP A 52 12.95 -11.19 -14.78
C ASP A 52 14.18 -10.27 -14.68
N GLU A 53 14.44 -9.46 -15.70
CA GLU A 53 15.49 -8.43 -15.68
C GLU A 53 15.24 -7.40 -14.56
N ILE A 54 14.02 -6.89 -14.42
CA ILE A 54 13.64 -5.96 -13.34
C ILE A 54 13.84 -6.62 -11.98
N ASN A 55 13.41 -7.87 -11.79
CA ASN A 55 13.64 -8.62 -10.56
C ASN A 55 15.15 -8.79 -10.25
N SER A 56 15.97 -9.04 -11.26
CA SER A 56 17.42 -9.11 -11.11
C SER A 56 18.00 -7.79 -10.61
N LEU A 57 17.58 -6.66 -11.17
CA LEU A 57 18.03 -5.32 -10.74
C LEU A 57 17.55 -4.97 -9.33
N ILE A 58 16.34 -5.37 -8.95
CA ILE A 58 15.80 -5.18 -7.60
C ILE A 58 16.69 -5.90 -6.57
N ASN A 59 17.18 -7.10 -6.91
CA ASN A 59 18.02 -7.91 -6.03
C ASN A 59 19.51 -7.57 -6.09
N ASP A 60 19.96 -6.81 -7.10
CA ASP A 60 21.35 -6.38 -7.24
C ASP A 60 21.69 -5.26 -6.23
N GLU A 61 22.35 -5.62 -5.13
CA GLU A 61 22.74 -4.67 -4.09
C GLU A 61 23.73 -3.61 -4.60
N GLN A 62 24.62 -3.95 -5.52
CA GLN A 62 25.62 -3.02 -6.05
C GLN A 62 24.95 -1.96 -6.91
N PHE A 63 24.05 -2.37 -7.81
CA PHE A 63 23.25 -1.47 -8.61
C PHE A 63 22.40 -0.54 -7.72
N ASN A 64 21.69 -1.11 -6.74
CA ASN A 64 20.85 -0.33 -5.84
C ASN A 64 21.65 0.69 -5.02
N ALA A 65 22.82 0.29 -4.49
CA ALA A 65 23.67 1.19 -3.72
C ALA A 65 24.24 2.31 -4.59
N LYS A 66 24.68 1.98 -5.82
CA LYS A 66 25.23 2.94 -6.78
C LYS A 66 24.22 4.00 -7.19
N GLU A 67 22.98 3.57 -7.48
CA GLU A 67 21.93 4.45 -7.95
C GLU A 67 21.09 5.06 -6.80
N THR A 68 21.47 4.87 -5.53
CA THR A 68 20.80 5.51 -4.39
C THR A 68 21.23 6.97 -4.29
N LEU A 69 20.25 7.88 -4.28
CA LEU A 69 20.50 9.31 -4.14
C LEU A 69 20.40 9.73 -2.67
N ASN A 70 21.44 10.41 -2.18
CA ASN A 70 21.54 10.90 -0.81
C ASN A 70 21.66 12.43 -0.83
N TYR A 71 20.68 13.11 -0.28
CA TYR A 71 20.68 14.55 -0.13
C TYR A 71 20.83 14.87 1.35
N ASN A 72 22.00 15.36 1.73
CA ASN A 72 22.31 15.73 3.11
C ASN A 72 22.01 17.22 3.38
N ASN A 73 21.38 17.49 4.53
CA ASN A 73 21.17 18.82 5.05
C ASN A 73 22.52 19.50 5.36
N LYS A 74 22.62 20.82 5.13
CA LYS A 74 23.82 21.65 5.22
C LYS A 74 24.94 21.33 4.21
N VAL A 75 24.75 20.32 3.35
CA VAL A 75 25.67 19.98 2.26
C VAL A 75 25.05 20.29 0.91
N HIS A 76 23.84 19.77 0.66
CA HIS A 76 23.13 19.96 -0.61
C HIS A 76 21.99 20.97 -0.47
N PHE A 77 21.37 21.03 0.71
CA PHE A 77 20.29 21.95 1.01
C PHE A 77 20.24 22.36 2.46
N THR A 78 19.46 23.37 2.77
CA THR A 78 19.18 23.88 4.11
C THR A 78 17.68 24.07 4.26
N VAL A 79 17.17 23.85 5.48
CA VAL A 79 15.77 24.07 5.84
C VAL A 79 15.71 25.01 7.02
N THR A 80 14.76 25.94 7.05
CA THR A 80 14.67 26.94 8.13
C THR A 80 14.12 26.36 9.43
N GLU A 81 13.18 25.41 9.33
CA GLU A 81 12.51 24.76 10.47
C GLU A 81 12.66 23.24 10.41
N PHE A 82 13.54 22.67 11.24
CA PHE A 82 13.66 21.21 11.37
C PHE A 82 14.22 20.79 12.74
N PRO A 83 13.89 19.60 13.24
CA PRO A 83 14.48 19.06 14.46
C PRO A 83 15.97 18.75 14.26
N ASP A 84 16.82 19.02 15.24
CA ASP A 84 18.29 18.87 15.16
C ASP A 84 18.79 17.50 14.68
N SER A 85 17.95 16.46 14.77
CA SER A 85 18.24 15.10 14.32
C SER A 85 18.08 14.87 12.81
N PHE A 86 17.56 15.82 12.04
CA PHE A 86 17.32 15.63 10.60
C PHE A 86 18.60 15.83 9.77
N SER A 87 19.12 14.71 9.24
CA SER A 87 20.36 14.65 8.47
C SER A 87 20.16 14.79 6.96
N GLY A 88 18.97 14.50 6.43
CA GLY A 88 18.72 14.57 4.99
C GLY A 88 17.67 13.58 4.48
N PHE A 89 17.66 13.40 3.16
CA PHE A 89 16.82 12.45 2.45
C PHE A 89 17.65 11.39 1.74
N ARG A 90 17.13 10.18 1.73
CA ARG A 90 17.68 9.06 0.95
C ARG A 90 16.56 8.49 0.08
N PHE A 91 16.81 8.42 -1.21
CA PHE A 91 15.90 7.86 -2.20
C PHE A 91 16.53 6.62 -2.80
N TYR A 92 15.75 5.54 -2.88
CA TYR A 92 16.22 4.26 -3.39
C TYR A 92 15.58 3.98 -4.74
N ILE A 93 16.41 3.71 -5.77
CA ILE A 93 15.92 3.32 -7.11
C ILE A 93 15.00 2.09 -7.07
N ARG A 94 15.22 1.19 -6.09
CA ARG A 94 14.43 -0.02 -5.88
C ARG A 94 12.93 0.27 -5.79
N GLN A 95 12.53 1.39 -5.19
CA GLN A 95 11.11 1.76 -5.10
C GLN A 95 10.52 1.99 -6.49
N HIS A 96 11.25 2.67 -7.37
CA HIS A 96 10.82 2.91 -8.75
C HIS A 96 10.79 1.61 -9.57
N LEU A 97 11.77 0.72 -9.36
CA LEU A 97 11.78 -0.61 -9.98
C LEU A 97 10.56 -1.46 -9.57
N TYR A 98 10.12 -1.41 -8.30
CA TYR A 98 8.90 -2.11 -7.88
C TYR A 98 7.65 -1.58 -8.59
N SER A 99 7.52 -0.27 -8.74
CA SER A 99 6.39 0.32 -9.47
C SER A 99 6.36 -0.12 -10.94
N LEU A 100 7.53 -0.19 -11.59
CA LEU A 100 7.64 -0.69 -12.97
C LEU A 100 7.42 -2.20 -13.08
N LEU A 101 7.85 -2.97 -12.08
CA LEU A 101 7.58 -4.41 -12.00
C LEU A 101 6.09 -4.69 -11.89
N GLU A 102 5.40 -3.95 -11.03
CA GLU A 102 3.96 -4.05 -10.85
C GLU A 102 3.22 -3.68 -12.15
N TYR A 103 3.63 -2.59 -12.79
CA TYR A 103 3.11 -2.21 -14.10
C TYR A 103 3.30 -3.33 -15.14
N ALA A 104 4.52 -3.86 -15.28
CA ALA A 104 4.83 -4.92 -16.24
C ALA A 104 4.01 -6.20 -15.98
N LYS A 105 3.83 -6.61 -14.71
CA LYS A 105 3.01 -7.76 -14.34
C LYS A 105 1.53 -7.55 -14.64
N ASN A 106 1.01 -6.37 -14.34
CA ASN A 106 -0.37 -6.02 -14.66
C ASN A 106 -0.61 -6.04 -16.17
N ARG A 107 0.32 -5.49 -16.95
CA ARG A 107 0.28 -5.53 -18.42
C ARG A 107 0.34 -6.95 -18.96
N LEU A 108 1.23 -7.78 -18.43
CA LEU A 108 1.34 -9.19 -18.79
C LEU A 108 0.01 -9.93 -18.56
N ASN A 109 -0.58 -9.77 -17.38
CA ASN A 109 -1.87 -10.41 -17.05
C ASN A 109 -2.98 -9.97 -18.02
N GLN A 110 -3.05 -8.69 -18.38
CA GLN A 110 -4.02 -8.18 -19.33
C GLN A 110 -3.86 -8.79 -20.73
N LEU A 111 -2.62 -8.90 -21.22
CA LEU A 111 -2.35 -9.51 -22.51
C LEU A 111 -2.68 -11.01 -22.51
N GLU A 112 -2.37 -11.72 -21.43
CA GLU A 112 -2.72 -13.13 -21.27
C GLU A 112 -4.24 -13.36 -21.18
N GLU A 113 -4.99 -12.44 -20.56
CA GLU A 113 -6.45 -12.48 -20.54
C GLU A 113 -7.04 -12.32 -21.95
N ILE A 114 -6.50 -11.39 -22.75
CA ILE A 114 -6.92 -11.22 -24.15
C ILE A 114 -6.60 -12.48 -24.97
N GLU A 115 -5.40 -13.05 -24.83
CA GLU A 115 -5.01 -14.27 -25.53
C GLU A 115 -5.91 -15.45 -25.16
N LYS A 116 -6.28 -15.58 -23.88
CA LYS A 116 -7.26 -16.57 -23.41
C LYS A 116 -8.62 -16.37 -24.08
N VAL A 117 -9.14 -15.15 -24.12
CA VAL A 117 -10.43 -14.86 -24.78
C VAL A 117 -10.37 -15.23 -26.26
N GLU A 118 -9.28 -14.92 -26.96
CA GLU A 118 -9.09 -15.30 -28.36
C GLU A 118 -9.02 -16.83 -28.56
N SER A 119 -8.30 -17.54 -27.69
CA SER A 119 -8.27 -19.02 -27.76
C SER A 119 -9.65 -19.66 -27.56
N VAL A 120 -10.45 -19.11 -26.64
CA VAL A 120 -11.83 -19.56 -26.38
C VAL A 120 -12.73 -19.22 -27.57
N LYS A 121 -12.58 -18.04 -28.18
CA LYS A 121 -13.29 -17.62 -29.39
C LYS A 121 -12.98 -18.57 -30.56
N ASN A 122 -11.70 -18.89 -30.79
CA ASN A 122 -11.29 -19.84 -31.81
C ASN A 122 -11.87 -21.24 -31.57
N THR A 123 -11.95 -21.67 -30.32
CA THR A 123 -12.60 -22.94 -29.96
C THR A 123 -14.11 -22.88 -30.21
N ALA A 124 -14.78 -21.79 -29.85
CA ALA A 124 -16.20 -21.60 -30.08
C ALA A 124 -16.58 -21.57 -31.57
N LEU A 125 -15.69 -21.09 -32.45
CA LEU A 125 -15.87 -21.13 -33.90
C LEU A 125 -15.91 -22.56 -34.47
N THR A 126 -15.32 -23.55 -33.78
CA THR A 126 -15.37 -24.96 -34.20
C THR A 126 -16.70 -25.65 -33.86
N LEU A 127 -17.54 -25.02 -33.03
CA LEU A 127 -18.84 -25.57 -32.63
C LEU A 127 -19.86 -25.45 -33.78
N PRO A 128 -20.87 -26.35 -33.83
CA PRO A 128 -21.98 -26.25 -34.79
C PRO A 128 -22.67 -24.90 -34.73
N GLU A 129 -23.08 -24.36 -35.88
CA GLU A 129 -23.83 -23.11 -35.94
C GLU A 129 -25.20 -23.30 -35.29
N ASN A 130 -25.38 -22.64 -34.17
CA ASN A 130 -26.63 -22.55 -33.44
C ASN A 130 -26.69 -21.22 -32.68
N GLU A 131 -27.88 -20.87 -32.21
CA GLU A 131 -28.13 -19.62 -31.48
C GLU A 131 -27.22 -19.48 -30.24
N ASN A 132 -26.84 -20.58 -29.60
CA ASN A 132 -25.95 -20.57 -28.43
C ASN A 132 -24.50 -20.21 -28.81
N ARG A 133 -24.02 -20.63 -29.99
CA ARG A 133 -22.71 -20.24 -30.52
C ARG A 133 -22.67 -18.75 -30.81
N GLU A 134 -23.71 -18.18 -31.43
CA GLU A 134 -23.77 -16.74 -31.71
C GLU A 134 -23.79 -15.92 -30.41
N LYS A 135 -24.60 -16.33 -29.42
CA LYS A 135 -24.62 -15.70 -28.09
C LYS A 135 -23.26 -15.77 -27.38
N LEU A 136 -22.58 -16.91 -27.43
CA LEU A 136 -21.25 -17.09 -26.84
C LEU A 136 -20.20 -16.20 -27.51
N LEU A 137 -20.20 -16.13 -28.85
CA LEU A 137 -19.29 -15.26 -29.60
C LEU A 137 -19.54 -13.77 -29.28
N GLY A 138 -20.81 -13.36 -29.15
CA GLY A 138 -21.16 -12.01 -28.74
C GLY A 138 -20.65 -11.66 -27.34
N GLN A 139 -20.79 -12.57 -26.37
CA GLN A 139 -20.27 -12.37 -25.01
C GLN A 139 -18.74 -12.29 -24.97
N LEU A 140 -18.04 -13.09 -25.79
CA LEU A 140 -16.58 -13.06 -25.88
C LEU A 140 -16.08 -11.75 -26.52
N GLU A 141 -16.80 -11.22 -27.51
CA GLU A 141 -16.45 -9.93 -28.11
C GLU A 141 -16.67 -8.77 -27.12
N GLU A 142 -17.79 -8.77 -26.39
CA GLU A 142 -18.04 -7.77 -25.35
C GLU A 142 -16.99 -7.82 -24.23
N LEU A 143 -16.57 -9.04 -23.84
CA LEU A 143 -15.51 -9.22 -22.85
C LEU A 143 -14.16 -8.70 -23.36
N ARG A 144 -13.84 -8.97 -24.64
CA ARG A 144 -12.63 -8.45 -25.29
C ARG A 144 -12.63 -6.91 -25.33
N GLU A 145 -13.73 -6.30 -25.71
CA GLU A 145 -13.85 -4.84 -25.75
C GLU A 145 -13.65 -4.23 -24.36
N LYS A 146 -14.27 -4.80 -23.32
CA LYS A 146 -14.05 -4.37 -21.92
C LYS A 146 -12.59 -4.47 -21.49
N LEU A 147 -11.89 -5.54 -21.88
CA LEU A 147 -10.47 -5.71 -21.58
C LEU A 147 -9.61 -4.69 -22.32
N GLN A 148 -9.90 -4.39 -23.60
CA GLN A 148 -9.18 -3.37 -24.36
C GLN A 148 -9.41 -1.95 -23.82
N VAL A 149 -10.64 -1.61 -23.44
CA VAL A 149 -10.93 -0.32 -22.81
C VAL A 149 -10.16 -0.17 -21.49
N ASN A 150 -10.16 -1.21 -20.65
CA ASN A 150 -9.40 -1.21 -19.39
C ASN A 150 -7.88 -1.09 -19.57
N ILE A 151 -7.34 -1.55 -20.70
CA ILE A 151 -5.92 -1.36 -21.05
C ILE A 151 -5.67 0.11 -21.40
N ASN A 152 -6.47 0.67 -22.30
CA ASN A 152 -6.31 2.04 -22.77
C ASN A 152 -6.49 3.07 -21.65
N GLU A 153 -7.41 2.83 -20.71
CA GLU A 153 -7.60 3.70 -19.54
C GLU A 153 -6.43 3.65 -18.55
N LYS A 154 -5.76 2.49 -18.42
CA LYS A 154 -4.62 2.32 -17.50
C LYS A 154 -3.28 2.75 -18.11
N GLU A 155 -3.13 2.68 -19.43
CA GLU A 155 -1.93 3.20 -20.13
C GLU A 155 -1.80 4.72 -20.02
N GLY A 156 -2.91 5.46 -19.78
CA GLY A 156 -2.90 6.92 -19.64
C GLY A 156 -2.44 7.48 -18.29
N ASN A 157 -2.34 6.66 -17.24
CA ASN A 157 -1.91 7.07 -15.91
C ASN A 157 -0.77 6.17 -15.42
N PRO A 158 0.50 6.45 -15.82
CA PRO A 158 1.63 5.78 -15.21
C PRO A 158 1.59 6.01 -13.69
N PRO A 159 2.01 5.03 -12.87
CA PRO A 159 2.09 5.21 -11.42
C PRO A 159 3.06 6.35 -11.11
N ASN A 160 2.51 7.53 -10.88
CA ASN A 160 3.31 8.70 -10.55
C ASN A 160 3.72 8.56 -9.09
N LEU A 161 5.03 8.43 -8.83
CA LEU A 161 5.55 8.33 -7.46
C LEU A 161 5.09 9.52 -6.58
N LEU A 162 4.84 10.67 -7.20
CA LEU A 162 4.27 11.83 -6.55
C LEU A 162 2.85 11.57 -6.02
N ASP A 163 2.01 10.86 -6.78
CA ASP A 163 0.64 10.54 -6.39
C ASP A 163 0.62 9.51 -5.26
N GLU A 164 1.50 8.51 -5.29
CA GLU A 164 1.67 7.56 -4.19
C GLU A 164 2.06 8.26 -2.88
N ILE A 165 2.92 9.28 -2.95
CA ILE A 165 3.37 10.06 -1.81
C ILE A 165 2.24 10.95 -1.30
N ILE A 166 1.48 11.59 -2.18
CA ILE A 166 0.28 12.37 -1.82
C ILE A 166 -0.77 11.47 -1.13
N ILE A 167 -0.97 10.24 -1.63
CA ILE A 167 -1.91 9.27 -1.05
C ILE A 167 -1.44 8.80 0.32
N LYS A 168 -0.15 8.46 0.48
CA LYS A 168 0.44 8.10 1.77
C LYS A 168 0.38 9.26 2.77
N GLU A 169 0.60 10.50 2.33
CA GLU A 169 0.45 11.71 3.14
C GLU A 169 -1.00 11.93 3.61
N ARG A 170 -1.99 11.70 2.74
CA ARG A 170 -3.41 11.77 3.11
C ARG A 170 -3.75 10.75 4.18
N ASN A 171 -3.22 9.54 4.06
CA ASN A 171 -3.45 8.47 5.02
C ASN A 171 -2.78 8.73 6.36
N LEU A 172 -1.56 9.29 6.38
CA LEU A 172 -0.87 9.68 7.62
C LEU A 172 -1.63 10.78 8.37
N LYS A 173 -2.08 11.83 7.67
CA LYS A 173 -2.91 12.88 8.29
C LYS A 173 -4.20 12.32 8.89
N LEU A 174 -4.86 11.37 8.21
CA LEU A 174 -6.06 10.71 8.73
C LEU A 174 -5.75 9.84 9.96
N LEU A 175 -4.59 9.19 10.02
CA LEU A 175 -4.16 8.41 11.18
C LEU A 175 -3.80 9.31 12.37
N GLU A 176 -3.12 10.43 12.14
CA GLU A 176 -2.83 11.44 13.17
C GLU A 176 -4.13 11.99 13.76
N MET A 177 -5.09 12.40 12.91
CA MET A 177 -6.41 12.85 13.36
C MET A 177 -7.17 11.78 14.16
N LYS A 178 -7.12 10.51 13.72
CA LYS A 178 -7.73 9.39 14.47
C LYS A 178 -7.05 9.16 15.81
N SER A 179 -5.72 9.22 15.85
CA SER A 179 -4.94 9.02 17.08
C SER A 179 -5.19 10.13 18.10
N GLU A 180 -5.34 11.39 17.66
CA GLU A 180 -5.69 12.50 18.54
C GLU A 180 -7.09 12.38 19.10
N ILE A 181 -8.06 11.90 18.30
CA ILE A 181 -9.42 11.62 18.77
C ILE A 181 -9.37 10.51 19.82
N ILE A 182 -8.68 9.40 19.56
CA ILE A 182 -8.53 8.29 20.50
C ILE A 182 -7.84 8.76 21.79
N LEU A 183 -6.77 9.56 21.70
CA LEU A 183 -6.09 10.14 22.86
C LEU A 183 -7.00 11.09 23.66
N LYS A 184 -7.82 11.91 22.99
CA LYS A 184 -8.81 12.77 23.66
C LYS A 184 -9.89 11.96 24.36
N PHE A 185 -10.32 10.83 23.79
CA PHE A 185 -11.25 9.90 24.44
C PHE A 185 -10.61 9.19 25.64
N ILE A 186 -9.39 8.65 25.49
CA ILE A 186 -8.64 7.98 26.58
C ILE A 186 -8.33 8.93 27.75
N LYS A 187 -8.10 10.22 27.47
CA LYS A 187 -7.88 11.23 28.51
C LYS A 187 -9.17 11.68 29.21
N ARG A 188 -10.32 11.50 28.57
CA ARG A 188 -11.63 11.95 29.09
C ARG A 188 -12.27 10.91 30.01
N GLU A 189 -12.03 9.63 29.77
CA GLU A 189 -12.42 8.57 30.70
C GLU A 189 -11.26 8.29 31.68
N SER A 190 -11.58 8.13 32.98
CA SER A 190 -10.55 7.78 33.96
C SER A 190 -9.88 6.47 33.53
N ILE A 191 -8.54 6.47 33.46
CA ILE A 191 -7.71 5.29 33.15
C ILE A 191 -8.16 4.08 34.00
N ALA A 192 -8.60 4.32 35.24
CA ALA A 192 -9.15 3.29 36.12
C ALA A 192 -10.42 2.60 35.57
N SER A 193 -11.28 3.31 34.85
CA SER A 193 -12.49 2.77 34.21
C SER A 193 -12.15 1.82 33.06
N ILE A 194 -11.19 2.22 32.21
CA ILE A 194 -10.74 1.41 31.07
C ILE A 194 -10.06 0.12 31.56
N PHE A 195 -9.17 0.22 32.55
CA PHE A 195 -8.55 -0.95 33.17
C PHE A 195 -9.58 -1.86 33.85
N GLY A 196 -10.60 -1.28 34.49
CA GLY A 196 -11.72 -2.01 35.06
C GLY A 196 -12.51 -2.81 34.04
N ALA A 197 -12.94 -2.15 32.96
CA ALA A 197 -13.70 -2.78 31.88
C ALA A 197 -12.90 -3.90 31.20
N PHE A 198 -11.59 -3.69 30.98
CA PHE A 198 -10.70 -4.70 30.41
C PHE A 198 -10.54 -5.93 31.33
N LEU A 199 -10.36 -5.70 32.63
CA LEU A 199 -10.28 -6.79 33.61
C LEU A 199 -11.59 -7.60 33.67
N LEU A 200 -12.72 -6.90 33.60
CA LEU A 200 -14.07 -7.47 33.62
C LEU A 200 -14.34 -8.30 32.35
N LEU A 201 -13.88 -7.82 31.19
CA LEU A 201 -13.93 -8.55 29.92
C LEU A 201 -13.16 -9.87 29.99
N ILE A 202 -11.92 -9.85 30.52
CA ILE A 202 -11.11 -11.07 30.67
C ILE A 202 -11.79 -12.08 31.61
N ILE A 203 -12.29 -11.62 32.76
CA ILE A 203 -12.99 -12.48 33.71
C ILE A 203 -14.26 -13.06 33.06
N GLY A 204 -15.02 -12.25 32.31
CA GLY A 204 -16.20 -12.68 31.58
C GLY A 204 -15.90 -13.76 30.53
N ILE A 205 -14.83 -13.59 29.74
CA ILE A 205 -14.39 -14.60 28.76
C ILE A 205 -13.97 -15.89 29.46
N CYS A 206 -13.25 -15.81 30.58
CA CYS A 206 -12.86 -16.98 31.37
C CYS A 206 -14.08 -17.73 31.92
N LEU A 207 -15.10 -17.02 32.42
CA LEU A 207 -16.34 -17.63 32.90
C LEU A 207 -17.14 -18.28 31.76
N LEU A 208 -17.25 -17.61 30.61
CA LEU A 208 -17.85 -18.17 29.40
C LEU A 208 -17.14 -19.45 28.97
N GLY A 209 -15.80 -19.45 28.93
CA GLY A 209 -15.00 -20.63 28.60
C GLY A 209 -15.21 -21.79 29.58
N MET A 210 -15.31 -21.51 30.88
CA MET A 210 -15.61 -22.54 31.89
C MET A 210 -17.01 -23.14 31.73
N MET A 211 -18.01 -22.35 31.32
CA MET A 211 -19.35 -22.88 31.00
C MET A 211 -19.33 -23.91 29.88
N PHE A 212 -18.52 -23.70 28.83
CA PHE A 212 -18.39 -24.67 27.74
C PHE A 212 -17.62 -25.94 28.12
N ILE A 213 -16.74 -25.86 29.12
CA ILE A 213 -15.96 -27.00 29.61
C ILE A 213 -16.74 -27.82 30.66
N GLY A 214 -17.91 -27.33 31.11
CA GLY A 214 -18.74 -28.01 32.11
C GLY A 214 -18.12 -28.05 33.50
N ARG A 215 -17.17 -27.14 33.78
CA ARG A 215 -16.57 -27.00 35.13
C ARG A 215 -17.25 -25.86 35.86
N GLU A 216 -17.60 -26.11 37.13
CA GLU A 216 -18.12 -25.07 38.01
C GLU A 216 -17.04 -23.97 38.19
N PRO A 217 -17.40 -22.69 38.02
CA PRO A 217 -16.46 -21.61 38.22
C PRO A 217 -16.01 -21.57 39.68
N LEU A 218 -14.72 -21.25 39.89
CA LEU A 218 -14.18 -21.06 41.24
C LEU A 218 -14.95 -19.93 41.94
N LYS A 219 -15.58 -20.20 43.08
CA LYS A 219 -16.35 -19.23 43.88
C LYS A 219 -15.60 -17.92 44.18
N ILE A 220 -14.27 -17.97 44.21
CA ILE A 220 -13.37 -16.83 44.38
C ILE A 220 -13.46 -15.86 43.18
N VAL A 221 -13.53 -16.38 41.95
CA VAL A 221 -13.63 -15.58 40.72
C VAL A 221 -15.01 -14.92 40.62
N GLU A 222 -16.07 -15.65 40.98
CA GLU A 222 -17.43 -15.13 41.05
C GLU A 222 -17.57 -13.99 42.08
N SER A 223 -17.01 -14.20 43.27
CA SER A 223 -17.03 -13.19 44.34
C SER A 223 -16.20 -11.95 43.98
N ALA A 224 -15.02 -12.14 43.36
CA ALA A 224 -14.19 -11.04 42.87
C ALA A 224 -14.87 -10.26 41.74
N PHE A 225 -15.53 -10.96 40.81
CA PHE A 225 -16.31 -10.35 39.73
C PHE A 225 -17.44 -9.47 40.28
N LEU A 226 -18.24 -10.00 41.21
CA LEU A 226 -19.33 -9.25 41.84
C LEU A 226 -18.83 -8.04 42.65
N LEU A 227 -17.68 -8.15 43.31
CA LEU A 227 -17.07 -7.05 44.06
C LEU A 227 -16.58 -5.93 43.13
N ILE A 228 -15.90 -6.28 42.04
CA ILE A 228 -15.45 -5.33 41.02
C ILE A 228 -16.67 -4.66 40.37
N LEU A 229 -17.68 -5.44 40.02
CA LEU A 229 -18.92 -4.95 39.40
C LEU A 229 -19.68 -4.00 40.36
N GLY A 230 -19.81 -4.37 41.63
CA GLY A 230 -20.39 -3.52 42.67
C GLY A 230 -19.61 -2.22 42.92
N TYR A 231 -18.28 -2.24 42.81
CA TYR A 231 -17.45 -1.03 42.91
C TYR A 231 -17.72 -0.06 41.75
N PHE A 232 -17.74 -0.56 40.50
CA PHE A 232 -17.99 0.26 39.31
C PHE A 232 -19.43 0.80 39.23
N PHE A 233 -20.43 0.00 39.63
CA PHE A 233 -21.84 0.42 39.64
C PHE A 233 -22.26 1.17 40.92
N GLY A 234 -21.48 1.05 42.01
CA GLY A 234 -21.73 1.78 43.26
C GLY A 234 -21.24 3.23 43.22
N HIS A 235 -20.15 3.50 42.48
CA HIS A 235 -19.62 4.85 42.30
C HIS A 235 -20.43 5.70 41.30
N SER A 236 -21.35 5.12 40.53
CA SER A 236 -22.18 5.83 39.54
C SER A 236 -23.41 6.53 40.15
N LYS A 237 -23.56 6.52 41.49
CA LYS A 237 -24.69 7.15 42.21
C LYS A 237 -24.29 8.31 43.13
N SER A 238 -23.03 8.75 43.14
CA SER A 238 -22.60 9.90 43.95
C SER A 238 -22.02 11.05 43.12
N GLU A 239 -22.68 11.38 42.00
CA GLU A 239 -22.70 12.72 41.42
C GLU A 239 -24.15 13.16 41.20
#